data_AF-A0A1G8PAG6-F1
#
_entry.id   AF-A0A1G8PAG6-F1
#
_cell.length_a   1.000
_cell.length_b   1.000
_cell.length_c   1.000
_cell.angle_alpha   90.00
_cell.angle_beta   90.00
_cell.angle_gamma   90.00
#
_symmetry.space_group_name_H-M   'P 1'
#
loop_
_entity.id
_entity.type
_entity.pdbx_description
1 polymer ?
#
loop_
_entity_poly.entity_id
_entity_poly.type
_entity_poly.pdbx_seq_one_letter_code
_entity_poly.pdbx_strand_id
1 'polypeptide(L)'
;SQSEQQREGLRREVVQNTRNLYRAVNTDVETVQARRQSIISNQSALEATEIGYQVGTRNIVDVLDAQRQLYSAVRNYNDARYDYILNNLRLKQAAGTLSPADLDALGRYLKPDYNPDRDFLPTDLAKAAEARLQGDE
;
A
#
# COMPACT_ATOMS: atom_id res chain seq x y z
N SER A 1 0.90 14.55 45.62
CA SER A 1 1.31 13.15 45.85
C SER A 1 2.02 12.63 44.60
N GLN A 2 3.08 11.83 44.75
CA GLN A 2 3.85 11.24 43.64
C GLN A 2 2.98 10.49 42.62
N SER A 3 1.93 9.81 43.10
CA SER A 3 0.91 9.14 42.27
C SER A 3 0.17 10.09 41.31
N GLU A 4 -0.15 11.33 41.74
CA GLU A 4 -0.82 12.31 40.88
C GLU A 4 0.08 12.81 39.74
N GLN A 5 1.38 13.01 40.03
CA GLN A 5 2.36 13.39 39.01
C GLN A 5 2.57 12.28 37.99
N GLN A 6 2.63 11.02 38.46
CA GLN A 6 2.74 9.86 37.58
C GLN A 6 1.50 9.70 36.69
N ARG A 7 0.30 9.87 37.25
CA ARG A 7 -0.97 9.81 36.50
C ARG A 7 -1.04 10.89 35.43
N GLU A 8 -0.66 12.13 35.76
CA GLU A 8 -0.64 13.22 34.78
C GLU A 8 0.42 13.02 33.69
N GLY A 9 1.56 12.42 34.04
CA GLY A 9 2.60 12.01 33.08
C GLY A 9 2.06 10.99 32.06
N LEU A 10 1.47 9.89 32.57
CA LEU A 10 0.84 8.86 31.74
C LEU A 10 -0.28 9.43 30.86
N ARG A 11 -1.11 10.33 31.41
CA ARG A 11 -2.19 10.98 30.65
C ARG A 11 -1.64 11.77 29.47
N ARG A 12 -0.57 12.55 29.68
CA ARG A 12 0.08 13.32 28.60
C ARG A 12 0.72 12.43 27.55
N GLU A 13 1.38 11.35 27.97
CA GLU A 13 1.98 10.37 27.07
C GLU A 13 0.92 9.73 26.16
N VAL A 14 -0.18 9.24 26.73
CA VAL A 14 -1.29 8.65 25.95
C VAL A 14 -1.86 9.65 24.95
N VAL A 15 -2.14 10.89 25.38
CA VAL A 15 -2.65 11.94 24.48
C VAL A 15 -1.69 12.22 23.33
N GLN A 16 -0.38 12.30 23.61
CA GLN A 16 0.62 12.57 22.58
C GLN A 16 0.74 11.40 21.60
N ASN A 17 0.79 10.17 22.11
CA ASN A 17 0.90 8.96 21.30
C ASN A 17 -0.32 8.78 20.39
N THR A 18 -1.53 8.96 20.91
CA THR A 18 -2.77 8.87 20.12
C THR A 18 -2.81 9.94 19.03
N ARG A 19 -2.38 11.18 19.31
CA ARG A 19 -2.30 12.24 18.29
C ARG A 19 -1.28 11.92 17.20
N ASN A 20 -0.12 11.38 17.56
CA ASN A 20 0.90 10.97 16.60
C ASN A 20 0.38 9.85 15.70
N LEU A 21 -0.28 8.83 16.26
CA LEU A 21 -0.89 7.74 15.50
C LEU A 21 -2.01 8.23 14.57
N TYR A 22 -2.85 9.16 15.01
CA TYR A 22 -3.88 9.76 14.16
C TYR A 22 -3.27 10.46 12.93
N ARG A 23 -2.19 11.21 13.14
CA ARG A 23 -1.46 11.85 12.02
C ARG A 23 -0.83 10.81 11.11
N ALA A 24 -0.20 9.77 11.67
CA ALA A 24 0.39 8.68 10.92
C ALA A 24 -0.64 8.01 10.01
N VAL A 25 -1.81 7.64 10.54
CA VAL A 25 -2.90 7.02 9.75
C VAL A 25 -3.35 7.92 8.58
N ASN A 26 -3.43 9.23 8.77
CA ASN A 26 -3.78 10.15 7.68
C ASN A 26 -2.67 10.21 6.61
N THR A 27 -1.41 10.27 7.03
CA THR A 27 -0.26 10.21 6.11
C THR A 27 -0.17 8.87 5.38
N ASP A 28 -0.54 7.78 6.03
CA ASP A 28 -0.56 6.45 5.43
C ASP A 28 -1.58 6.38 4.29
N VAL A 29 -2.75 7.00 4.44
CA VAL A 29 -3.75 7.09 3.35
C VAL A 29 -3.16 7.78 2.12
N GLU A 30 -2.51 8.93 2.31
CA GLU A 30 -1.86 9.66 1.22
C GLU A 30 -0.72 8.85 0.59
N THR A 31 0.07 8.15 1.42
CA THR A 31 1.16 7.30 0.99
C THR A 31 0.65 6.14 0.13
N VAL A 32 -0.41 5.47 0.54
CA VAL A 32 -1.06 4.39 -0.24
C VAL A 32 -1.51 4.92 -1.60
N GLN A 33 -2.12 6.10 -1.66
CA GLN A 33 -2.54 6.71 -2.93
C GLN A 33 -1.35 7.06 -3.83
N ALA A 34 -0.31 7.66 -3.27
CA ALA A 34 0.91 8.00 -4.01
C ALA A 34 1.61 6.74 -4.56
N ARG A 35 1.69 5.68 -3.76
CA ARG A 35 2.25 4.39 -4.20
C ARG A 35 1.41 3.75 -5.29
N ARG A 36 0.07 3.85 -5.22
CA ARG A 36 -0.82 3.40 -6.30
C ARG A 36 -0.54 4.16 -7.59
N GLN A 37 -0.37 5.48 -7.54
CA GLN A 37 -0.02 6.27 -8.71
C GLN A 37 1.35 5.89 -9.27
N SER A 38 2.31 5.55 -8.41
CA SER A 38 3.62 5.06 -8.83
C SER A 38 3.52 3.76 -9.65
N ILE A 39 2.61 2.84 -9.29
CA ILE A 39 2.35 1.63 -10.10
C ILE A 39 1.91 2.02 -11.51
N ILE A 40 0.95 2.95 -11.64
CA ILE A 40 0.43 3.40 -12.94
C ILE A 40 1.56 3.96 -13.80
N SER A 41 2.40 4.83 -13.22
CA SER A 41 3.54 5.41 -13.94
C SER A 41 4.56 4.36 -14.39
N ASN A 42 4.88 3.38 -13.53
CA ASN A 42 5.82 2.31 -13.88
C ASN A 42 5.24 1.38 -14.95
N GLN A 43 3.91 1.16 -14.94
CA GLN A 43 3.25 0.36 -15.96
C GLN A 43 3.32 1.03 -17.34
N SER A 44 3.03 2.32 -17.42
CA SER A 44 3.19 3.08 -18.68
C SER A 44 4.64 3.13 -19.16
N ALA A 45 5.60 3.21 -18.24
CA ALA A 45 7.03 3.17 -18.59
C ALA A 45 7.45 1.80 -19.14
N LEU A 46 6.94 0.71 -18.55
CA LEU A 46 7.14 -0.64 -19.06
C LEU A 46 6.56 -0.79 -20.47
N GLU A 47 5.30 -0.40 -20.68
CA GLU A 47 4.63 -0.47 -21.98
C GLU A 47 5.41 0.28 -23.06
N ALA A 48 5.84 1.51 -22.78
CA ALA A 48 6.66 2.29 -23.72
C ALA A 48 8.01 1.63 -24.02
N THR A 49 8.61 0.96 -23.03
CA THR A 49 9.89 0.25 -23.19
C THR A 49 9.72 -1.03 -24.00
N GLU A 50 8.62 -1.75 -23.81
CA GLU A 50 8.26 -2.94 -24.61
C GLU A 50 8.00 -2.57 -26.07
N ILE A 51 7.27 -1.49 -26.34
CA ILE A 51 7.09 -0.95 -27.70
C ILE A 51 8.45 -0.56 -28.28
N GLY A 52 9.29 0.15 -27.51
CA GLY A 52 10.65 0.52 -27.91
C GLY A 52 11.50 -0.69 -28.29
N TYR A 53 11.38 -1.79 -27.55
CA TYR A 53 12.06 -3.05 -27.84
C TYR A 53 11.55 -3.69 -29.14
N GLN A 54 10.23 -3.72 -29.34
CA GLN A 54 9.61 -4.27 -30.55
C GLN A 54 10.02 -3.49 -31.81
N VAL A 55 10.16 -2.18 -31.72
CA VAL A 55 10.62 -1.34 -32.85
C VAL A 55 12.14 -1.18 -32.93
N GLY A 56 12.90 -1.84 -32.06
CA GLY A 56 14.36 -1.87 -32.06
C GLY A 56 15.06 -0.61 -31.52
N THR A 57 14.35 0.31 -30.87
CA THR A 57 14.92 1.51 -30.23
C THR A 57 15.35 1.28 -28.78
N ARG A 58 14.95 0.16 -28.17
CA ARG A 58 15.36 -0.31 -26.84
C ARG A 58 15.85 -1.75 -26.90
N ASN A 59 16.61 -2.17 -25.90
CA ASN A 59 17.09 -3.54 -25.78
C ASN A 59 16.30 -4.33 -24.73
N ILE A 60 16.52 -5.65 -24.68
CA ILE A 60 15.82 -6.54 -23.74
C ILE A 60 16.15 -6.23 -22.28
N VAL A 61 17.35 -5.71 -21.99
CA VAL A 61 17.75 -5.32 -20.64
C VAL A 61 16.92 -4.15 -20.14
N ASP A 62 16.62 -3.17 -21.01
CA ASP A 62 15.72 -2.05 -20.68
C ASP A 62 14.33 -2.55 -20.25
N VAL A 63 13.79 -3.55 -20.95
CA VAL A 63 12.49 -4.16 -20.63
C VAL A 63 12.54 -4.84 -19.27
N LEU A 64 13.57 -5.65 -19.02
CA LEU A 64 13.73 -6.35 -17.74
C LEU A 64 13.88 -5.37 -16.56
N ASP A 65 14.61 -4.27 -16.77
CA ASP A 65 14.75 -3.22 -15.76
C ASP A 65 13.42 -2.50 -15.49
N ALA A 66 12.66 -2.16 -16.54
CA ALA A 66 11.33 -1.56 -16.39
C ALA A 66 10.34 -2.49 -15.67
N GLN A 67 10.37 -3.79 -15.97
CA GLN A 67 9.58 -4.80 -15.26
C GLN A 67 9.96 -4.85 -13.78
N ARG A 68 11.27 -4.90 -13.46
CA ARG A 68 11.77 -4.89 -12.08
C ARG A 68 11.31 -3.65 -11.30
N GLN A 69 11.27 -2.48 -11.95
CA GLN A 69 10.79 -1.24 -11.35
C GLN A 69 9.29 -1.31 -11.04
N LEU A 70 8.47 -1.85 -11.95
CA LEU A 70 7.05 -2.09 -11.72
C LEU A 70 6.81 -3.01 -10.52
N TYR A 71 7.50 -4.16 -10.44
CA TYR A 71 7.40 -5.07 -9.30
C TYR A 71 7.82 -4.41 -7.98
N SER A 72 8.84 -3.56 -8.02
CA SER A 72 9.28 -2.80 -6.84
C SER A 72 8.22 -1.78 -6.40
N ALA A 73 7.58 -1.08 -7.34
CA ALA A 73 6.50 -0.14 -7.05
C ALA A 73 5.29 -0.85 -6.41
N VAL A 74 4.95 -2.04 -6.91
CA VAL A 74 3.87 -2.88 -6.36
C VAL A 74 4.20 -3.33 -4.93
N ARG A 75 5.44 -3.79 -4.67
CA ARG A 75 5.87 -4.15 -3.32
C ARG A 75 5.72 -2.98 -2.35
N ASN A 76 6.24 -1.81 -2.74
CA ASN A 76 6.15 -0.60 -1.91
C ASN A 76 4.70 -0.16 -1.62
N TYR A 77 3.78 -0.40 -2.56
CA TYR A 77 2.36 -0.16 -2.35
C TYR A 77 1.75 -1.12 -1.32
N ASN A 78 2.12 -2.40 -1.37
CA ASN A 78 1.65 -3.38 -0.40
C ASN A 78 2.21 -3.12 0.99
N ASP A 79 3.49 -2.75 1.10
CA ASP A 79 4.10 -2.34 2.37
C ASP A 79 3.33 -1.15 2.99
N ALA A 80 3.03 -0.12 2.20
CA ALA A 80 2.25 1.04 2.65
C ALA A 80 0.82 0.66 3.12
N ARG A 81 0.19 -0.34 2.48
CA ARG A 81 -1.12 -0.84 2.93
C ARG A 81 -1.04 -1.57 4.26
N TYR A 82 0.01 -2.37 4.47
CA TYR A 82 0.23 -3.05 5.75
C TYR A 82 0.52 -2.05 6.87
N ASP A 83 1.33 -1.03 6.59
CA ASP A 83 1.59 0.06 7.53
C ASP A 83 0.30 0.79 7.94
N TYR A 84 -0.55 1.15 6.97
CA TYR A 84 -1.87 1.74 7.23
C TYR A 84 -2.72 0.87 8.16
N ILE A 85 -2.81 -0.43 7.88
CA ILE A 85 -3.59 -1.38 8.68
C ILE A 85 -3.05 -1.45 10.12
N LEU A 86 -1.74 -1.63 10.27
CA LEU A 86 -1.10 -1.73 11.59
C LEU A 86 -1.24 -0.43 12.39
N ASN A 87 -1.04 0.72 11.75
CA ASN A 87 -1.18 2.01 12.40
C ASN A 87 -2.64 2.31 12.79
N ASN A 88 -3.62 1.86 12.00
CA ASN A 88 -5.03 1.94 12.38
C ASN A 88 -5.33 1.10 13.64
N LEU A 89 -4.83 -0.14 13.70
CA LEU A 89 -4.98 -1.00 14.88
C LEU A 89 -4.29 -0.41 16.12
N ARG A 90 -3.08 0.12 15.97
CA ARG A 90 -2.35 0.82 17.05
C ARG A 90 -3.12 2.05 17.53
N LEU A 91 -3.75 2.81 16.63
CA LEU A 91 -4.60 3.95 16.99
C LEU A 91 -5.81 3.49 17.81
N LYS A 92 -6.51 2.43 17.38
CA LYS A 92 -7.62 1.85 18.15
C LYS A 92 -7.17 1.35 19.52
N GLN A 93 -5.99 0.74 19.60
CA GLN A 93 -5.39 0.30 20.87
C GLN A 93 -5.15 1.49 21.81
N ALA A 94 -4.52 2.55 21.32
CA ALA A 94 -4.24 3.76 22.09
C ALA A 94 -5.52 4.53 22.48
N ALA A 95 -6.59 4.41 21.69
CA ALA A 95 -7.91 4.94 22.00
C ALA A 95 -8.74 4.05 22.94
N GLY A 96 -8.28 2.82 23.25
CA GLY A 96 -9.01 1.85 24.06
C GLY A 96 -10.23 1.24 23.36
N THR A 97 -10.28 1.31 22.03
CA THR A 97 -11.42 0.82 21.21
C THR A 97 -11.08 -0.42 20.38
N LEU A 98 -9.85 -0.92 20.44
CA LEU A 98 -9.44 -2.13 19.75
C LEU A 98 -10.22 -3.34 20.29
N SER A 99 -10.82 -4.10 19.38
CA SER A 99 -11.65 -5.26 19.68
C SER A 99 -11.30 -6.46 18.78
N PRO A 100 -11.66 -7.70 19.17
CA PRO A 100 -11.51 -8.86 18.28
C PRO A 100 -12.21 -8.69 16.94
N ALA A 101 -13.35 -7.99 16.91
CA ALA A 101 -14.09 -7.71 15.67
C ALA A 101 -13.28 -6.90 14.65
N ASP A 102 -12.32 -6.07 15.12
CA ASP A 102 -11.42 -5.33 14.23
C ASP A 102 -10.43 -6.27 13.52
N LEU A 103 -10.00 -7.34 14.20
CA LEU A 103 -9.13 -8.36 13.61
C LEU A 103 -9.92 -9.26 12.66
N ASP A 104 -11.15 -9.65 13.03
CA ASP A 104 -12.02 -10.44 12.15
C ASP A 104 -12.37 -9.69 10.86
N ALA A 105 -12.55 -8.38 10.94
CA ALA A 105 -12.78 -7.53 9.78
C ALA A 105 -11.61 -7.55 8.77
N LEU A 106 -10.37 -7.80 9.23
CA LEU A 106 -9.23 -7.95 8.33
C LEU A 106 -9.34 -9.18 7.44
N GLY A 107 -9.98 -10.25 7.91
CA GLY A 107 -10.19 -11.47 7.13
C GLY A 107 -10.87 -11.21 5.78
N ARG A 108 -11.73 -10.19 5.70
CA ARG A 108 -12.41 -9.79 4.45
C ARG A 108 -11.47 -9.22 3.39
N TYR A 109 -10.28 -8.78 3.78
CA TYR A 109 -9.27 -8.20 2.89
C TYR A 109 -8.16 -9.19 2.53
N LEU A 110 -8.14 -10.38 3.14
CA LEU A 110 -7.17 -11.43 2.87
C LEU A 110 -7.73 -12.39 1.81
N LYS A 111 -6.91 -12.71 0.80
CA LYS A 111 -7.21 -13.75 -0.19
C LYS A 111 -6.41 -15.00 0.15
N PRO A 112 -7.06 -16.10 0.58
CA PRO A 112 -6.37 -17.36 0.88
C PRO A 112 -5.67 -17.97 -0.35
N ASP A 113 -6.14 -17.62 -1.54
CA ASP A 113 -5.70 -18.12 -2.85
C ASP A 113 -4.81 -17.12 -3.61
N TYR A 114 -4.21 -16.15 -2.90
CA TYR A 114 -3.36 -15.13 -3.52
C TYR A 114 -2.18 -15.78 -4.28
N ASN A 115 -2.10 -15.51 -5.58
CA ASN A 115 -0.97 -15.92 -6.41
C ASN A 115 -0.12 -14.68 -6.76
N PRO A 116 1.15 -14.59 -6.33
CA PRO A 116 2.01 -13.43 -6.60
C PRO A 116 2.32 -13.24 -8.10
N ASP A 117 2.23 -14.28 -8.92
CA ASP A 117 2.52 -14.17 -10.35
C ASP A 117 1.36 -13.54 -11.14
N ARG A 118 0.13 -13.66 -10.64
CA ARG A 118 -1.09 -13.18 -11.31
C ARG A 118 -1.71 -11.98 -10.60
N ASP A 119 -1.72 -11.99 -9.28
CA ASP A 119 -2.54 -11.10 -8.45
C ASP A 119 -1.72 -9.95 -7.85
N PHE A 120 -0.48 -9.71 -8.32
CA PHE A 120 0.38 -8.67 -7.77
C PHE A 120 -0.13 -7.25 -8.01
N LEU A 121 -0.81 -7.01 -9.15
CA LEU A 121 -1.41 -5.72 -9.43
C LEU A 121 -2.71 -5.52 -8.63
N PRO A 122 -3.00 -4.29 -8.18
CA PRO A 122 -4.32 -3.93 -7.68
C PRO A 122 -5.41 -4.35 -8.69
N THR A 123 -6.47 -5.02 -8.23
CA THR A 123 -7.49 -5.66 -9.09
C THR A 123 -8.10 -4.73 -10.13
N ASP A 124 -8.29 -3.47 -9.77
CA ASP A 124 -8.79 -2.41 -10.65
C ASP A 124 -7.78 -2.03 -11.75
N LEU A 125 -6.48 -2.00 -11.43
CA LEU A 125 -5.42 -1.78 -12.41
C LEU A 125 -5.21 -3.01 -13.31
N ALA A 126 -5.32 -4.22 -12.75
CA ALA A 126 -5.26 -5.46 -13.51
C ALA A 126 -6.36 -5.51 -14.58
N LYS A 127 -7.62 -5.25 -14.19
CA LYS A 127 -8.76 -5.19 -15.12
C LYS A 127 -8.59 -4.10 -16.18
N ALA A 128 -8.07 -2.93 -15.80
CA ALA A 128 -7.82 -1.84 -16.75
C ALA A 128 -6.71 -2.22 -17.75
N ALA A 129 -5.70 -2.97 -17.33
CA ALA A 129 -4.66 -3.48 -18.22
C ALA A 129 -5.21 -4.56 -19.17
N GLU A 130 -6.00 -5.51 -18.66
CA GLU A 130 -6.67 -6.53 -19.46
C GLU A 130 -7.58 -5.92 -20.54
N ALA A 131 -8.37 -4.90 -20.18
CA ALA A 131 -9.24 -4.22 -21.15
C ALA A 131 -8.45 -3.54 -22.27
N ARG A 132 -7.30 -2.92 -21.96
CA ARG A 132 -6.42 -2.31 -22.97
C ARG A 132 -5.80 -3.34 -23.91
N LEU A 133 -5.49 -4.54 -23.40
CA LEU A 133 -4.92 -5.63 -24.21
C LEU A 133 -5.98 -6.34 -25.08
N GLN A 134 -7.24 -6.32 -24.68
CA GLN A 134 -8.34 -6.99 -25.40
C GLN A 134 -8.90 -6.19 -26.58
N GLY A 135 -8.51 -4.93 -26.77
CA GLY A 135 -8.85 -4.12 -27.94
C GLY A 135 -10.34 -3.76 -28.00
N ASP A 136 -10.68 -2.59 -27.48
CA ASP A 136 -11.75 -1.81 -28.10
C ASP A 136 -11.24 -1.36 -29.48
N GLU A 137 -11.70 -2.04 -30.53
CA GLU A 137 -11.81 -1.49 -31.90
C GLU A 137 -12.94 -0.46 -31.99
#